data_AF-A0A157SDW3-F1
#
_entry.id   AF-A0A157SDW3-F1
#
_cell.length_a   1.000
_cell.length_b   1.000
_cell.length_c   1.000
_cell.angle_alpha   90.00
_cell.angle_beta   90.00
_cell.angle_gamma   90.00
#
_symmetry.space_group_name_H-M   'P 1'
#
loop_
_entity.id
_entity.type
_entity.pdbx_description
1 polymer ?
#
loop_
_entity_poly.entity_id
_entity_poly.type
_entity_poly.pdbx_seq_one_letter_code
_entity_poly.pdbx_strand_id
1 'polypeptide(L)' 'MDAPKPAAATVSGSAEDGDAALFGILWPLGESVKLDSTIDRRALRAQIARLGELRYALDFKTQEWSREAELQPA' A
#
# COMPACT_ATOMS: atom_id res chain seq x y z
N MET A 1 31.12 5.05 -26.73
CA MET A 1 30.76 4.95 -25.32
C MET A 1 30.00 6.21 -24.96
N ASP A 2 28.68 6.12 -24.82
CA ASP A 2 27.89 6.69 -23.72
C ASP A 2 26.43 6.32 -23.99
N ALA A 3 25.82 5.59 -23.07
CA ALA A 3 24.41 5.27 -23.09
C ALA A 3 23.84 5.77 -21.75
N PRO A 4 23.02 6.83 -21.73
CA PRO A 4 22.41 7.24 -20.48
C PRO A 4 21.18 6.37 -20.20
N LYS A 5 21.38 5.47 -19.24
CA LYS A 5 20.54 5.19 -18.06
C LYS A 5 19.02 5.19 -18.28
N PRO A 6 18.32 4.05 -18.05
CA PRO A 6 16.89 3.97 -18.28
C PRO A 6 16.15 4.90 -17.32
N ALA A 7 15.19 5.63 -17.89
CA ALA A 7 14.21 6.44 -17.20
C ALA A 7 13.37 5.56 -16.27
N ALA A 8 13.78 5.46 -15.01
CA ALA A 8 13.00 4.91 -13.91
C ALA A 8 12.67 6.03 -12.92
N ALA A 9 11.97 7.05 -13.38
CA ALA A 9 11.49 8.14 -12.54
C ALA A 9 10.27 8.80 -13.19
N THR A 10 9.17 8.06 -13.36
CA THR A 10 7.85 8.70 -13.56
C THR A 10 6.63 7.81 -13.25
N VAL A 11 6.81 6.53 -12.87
CA VAL A 11 5.70 5.64 -12.44
C VAL A 11 5.56 5.62 -10.91
N SER A 12 5.86 6.72 -10.23
CA SER A 12 5.44 6.88 -8.83
C SER A 12 4.10 7.59 -8.79
N GLY A 13 3.97 8.77 -9.43
CA GLY A 13 2.73 9.56 -9.41
C GLY A 13 1.48 8.82 -9.89
N SER A 14 1.58 8.01 -10.95
CA SER A 14 0.42 7.25 -11.46
C SER A 14 0.01 6.09 -10.56
N ALA A 15 0.95 5.51 -9.83
CA ALA A 15 0.66 4.46 -8.87
C ALA A 15 0.04 5.05 -7.60
N GLU A 16 0.57 6.20 -7.15
CA GLU A 16 0.07 6.97 -6.01
C GLU A 16 -1.37 7.46 -6.22
N ASP A 17 -1.73 7.91 -7.42
CA ASP A 17 -3.11 8.31 -7.77
C ASP A 17 -4.07 7.11 -7.74
N GLY A 18 -3.62 5.94 -8.23
CA GLY A 18 -4.39 4.69 -8.15
C GLY A 18 -4.62 4.23 -6.71
N ASP A 19 -3.62 4.41 -5.85
CA ASP A 19 -3.70 4.10 -4.42
C ASP A 19 -4.62 5.08 -3.70
N ALA A 20 -4.48 6.37 -3.98
CA ALA A 20 -5.38 7.40 -3.46
C ALA A 20 -6.84 7.14 -3.87
N ALA A 21 -7.09 6.67 -5.10
CA ALA A 21 -8.44 6.28 -5.54
C ALA A 21 -8.95 5.01 -4.82
N LEU A 22 -8.06 4.05 -4.55
CA LEU A 22 -8.39 2.77 -3.92
C LEU A 22 -8.66 2.90 -2.41
N PHE A 23 -7.87 3.72 -1.73
CA PHE A 23 -7.95 3.96 -0.29
C PHE A 23 -8.80 5.18 0.06
N GLY A 24 -8.98 6.11 -0.87
CA GLY A 24 -9.80 7.30 -0.71
C GLY A 24 -9.36 8.13 0.50
N ILE A 25 -10.24 8.21 1.50
CA ILE A 25 -9.97 8.94 2.75
C ILE A 25 -8.93 8.28 3.66
N LEU A 26 -8.62 6.99 3.44
CA LEU A 26 -7.55 6.30 4.15
C LEU A 26 -6.17 6.66 3.59
N TRP A 27 -6.10 7.34 2.43
CA TRP A 27 -4.87 7.85 1.87
C TRP A 27 -4.52 9.25 2.44
N PRO A 28 -3.25 9.55 2.73
CA PRO A 28 -2.09 8.67 2.63
C PRO A 28 -2.07 7.60 3.72
N LEU A 29 -1.65 6.38 3.34
CA LEU A 29 -1.46 5.30 4.29
C LEU A 29 -0.34 5.68 5.26
N GLY A 30 -0.66 5.74 6.56
CA GLY A 30 0.33 5.96 7.63
C GLY A 30 1.15 4.71 7.93
N GLU A 31 1.83 4.68 9.07
CA GLU A 31 2.56 3.48 9.56
C GLU A 31 1.65 2.26 9.73
N SER A 32 0.41 2.51 10.17
CA SER A 32 -0.63 1.49 10.24
C SER A 32 -1.99 1.98 9.73
N VAL A 33 -2.75 1.07 9.10
CA VAL A 33 -4.05 1.34 8.50
C VAL A 33 -5.04 0.24 8.85
N LYS A 34 -6.25 0.64 9.21
CA LYS A 34 -7.36 -0.29 9.45
C LYS A 34 -8.28 -0.32 8.24
N LEU A 35 -8.39 -1.49 7.60
CA LEU A 35 -9.33 -1.68 6.50
C LEU A 35 -10.74 -1.89 7.05
N ASP A 36 -11.70 -1.18 6.48
CA ASP A 36 -13.11 -1.42 6.75
C ASP A 36 -13.56 -2.69 6.03
N SER A 37 -13.90 -3.74 6.77
CA SER A 37 -14.34 -5.02 6.19
C SER A 37 -15.82 -5.04 5.79
N THR A 38 -16.56 -3.95 6.04
CA THR A 38 -17.97 -3.81 5.65
C THR A 38 -18.12 -3.28 4.24
N ILE A 39 -17.04 -2.74 3.64
CA ILE A 39 -16.99 -2.37 2.23
C ILE A 39 -17.18 -3.59 1.32
N ASP A 40 -17.39 -3.32 0.04
CA ASP A 40 -17.50 -4.35 -0.99
C ASP A 40 -16.28 -5.29 -1.00
N ARG A 41 -16.53 -6.60 -1.10
CA ARG A 41 -15.48 -7.63 -1.04
C ARG A 41 -14.45 -7.48 -2.16
N ARG A 42 -14.82 -6.96 -3.33
CA ARG A 42 -13.87 -6.71 -4.42
C ARG A 42 -12.96 -5.53 -4.09
N ALA A 43 -13.52 -4.45 -3.55
CA ALA A 43 -12.75 -3.30 -3.10
C ALA A 43 -11.77 -3.69 -1.99
N LEU A 44 -12.24 -4.46 -0.99
CA LEU A 44 -11.40 -4.97 0.09
C LEU A 44 -10.26 -5.85 -0.45
N ARG A 45 -10.53 -6.73 -1.41
CA ARG A 45 -9.49 -7.58 -2.03
C ARG A 45 -8.44 -6.77 -2.79
N ALA A 46 -8.85 -5.71 -3.48
CA ALA A 46 -7.94 -4.82 -4.17
C ALA A 46 -7.06 -4.03 -3.17
N GLN A 47 -7.64 -3.50 -2.09
CA GLN A 47 -6.90 -2.86 -1.00
C GLN A 47 -5.87 -3.81 -0.37
N ILE A 48 -6.28 -5.04 -0.04
CA ILE A 48 -5.39 -6.07 0.54
C ILE A 48 -4.24 -6.42 -0.42
N ALA A 49 -4.53 -6.63 -1.71
CA ALA A 49 -3.51 -6.93 -2.71
C ALA A 49 -2.49 -5.78 -2.78
N ARG A 50 -2.98 -4.53 -2.76
CA ARG A 50 -2.12 -3.35 -2.82
C ARG A 50 -1.26 -3.17 -1.58
N LEU A 51 -1.82 -3.40 -0.38
CA LEU A 51 -1.05 -3.41 0.87
C LEU A 51 0.06 -4.45 0.86
N GLY A 52 -0.17 -5.63 0.26
CA GLY A 52 0.86 -6.64 0.06
C GLY A 52 2.02 -6.17 -0.83
N GLU A 53 1.73 -5.45 -1.93
CA GLU A 53 2.76 -4.84 -2.78
C GLU A 53 3.57 -3.76 -2.05
N LEU A 54 2.89 -2.99 -1.18
CA LEU A 54 3.49 -1.94 -0.37
C LEU A 54 4.22 -2.46 0.88
N ARG A 55 4.32 -3.79 1.04
CA ARG A 55 4.96 -4.46 2.19
C ARG A 55 4.31 -4.09 3.53
N TYR A 56 2.98 -4.09 3.58
CA TYR A 56 2.25 -4.07 4.84
C TYR A 56 1.95 -5.50 5.30
N ALA A 57 2.09 -5.75 6.59
CA ALA A 57 1.73 -6.99 7.25
C ALA A 57 0.41 -6.83 8.00
N LEU A 58 -0.47 -7.81 7.87
CA LEU A 58 -1.73 -7.85 8.63
C LEU A 58 -1.49 -8.41 10.03
N ASP A 59 -1.81 -7.62 11.05
CA ASP A 59 -1.97 -8.08 12.41
C ASP A 59 -3.37 -8.70 12.58
N PHE A 60 -3.43 -10.03 12.73
CA PHE A 60 -4.69 -10.75 12.88
C PHE A 60 -5.41 -10.47 14.21
N LYS A 61 -4.71 -9.91 15.19
CA LYS A 61 -5.22 -9.66 16.54
C LYS A 61 -5.95 -8.33 16.62
N THR A 62 -5.42 -7.30 15.95
CA THR A 62 -6.02 -5.96 15.87
C THR A 62 -6.77 -5.73 14.55
N GLN A 63 -6.59 -6.63 13.58
CA GLN A 63 -7.07 -6.51 12.20
C GLN A 63 -6.56 -5.22 11.53
N GLU A 64 -5.32 -4.86 11.85
CA GLU A 64 -4.65 -3.66 11.37
C GLU A 64 -3.49 -4.05 10.45
N TRP A 65 -3.24 -3.24 9.42
CA TRP A 65 -2.13 -3.44 8.51
C TRP A 65 -1.02 -2.46 8.87
N SER A 66 0.15 -2.98 9.24
CA SER A 66 1.30 -2.16 9.60
C SER A 66 2.44 -2.35 8.61
N ARG A 67 3.18 -1.29 8.31
CA ARG A 67 4.29 -1.36 7.36
C ARG A 67 5.37 -2.29 7.90
N GLU A 68 5.77 -3.28 7.11
CA GLU A 68 6.75 -4.32 7.50
C GLU A 68 8.13 -3.72 7.84
N ALA A 69 8.42 -2.49 7.39
CA ALA A 69 9.63 -1.74 7.76
C ALA A 69 9.76 -1.54 9.29
N GLU A 70 8.64 -1.43 10.01
CA GLU A 70 8.61 -1.33 11.47
C GLU A 70 8.58 -2.71 12.15
N LEU A 71 8.18 -3.75 11.41
CA LEU A 71 8.06 -5.12 11.91
C LEU A 71 9.40 -5.87 11.93
N GLN A 72 10.53 -5.17 11.80
CA GLN A 72 11.86 -5.71 12.07
C GLN A 72 12.00 -5.92 13.59
N PRO A 73 12.00 -7.16 14.10
CA PRO A 73 12.35 -7.39 15.49
C PRO A 73 13.82 -7.05 15.66
N ALA A 74 14.12 -6.11 16.55
CA ALA A 74 15.47 -5.88 17.07
C ALA A 74 15.96 -7.10 17.88
#